data_AF-A0A8H4SZT7-F1
#
_entry.id   AF-A0A8H4SZT7-F1
#
_cell.length_a   1.000
_cell.length_b   1.000
_cell.length_c   1.000
_cell.angle_alpha   90.00
_cell.angle_beta   90.00
_cell.angle_gamma   90.00
#
_symmetry.space_group_name_H-M   'P 1'
#
loop_
_entity.id
_entity.type
_entity.pdbx_description
1 polymer ?
#
loop_
_entity_poly.entity_id
_entity_poly.type
_entity_poly.pdbx_seq_one_letter_code
_entity_poly.pdbx_strand_id
1 'polypeptide(L)'
;MAASKDLAHHHVDSFMLSCKYKLRPLSSAADFRGTMPEGVLTGSFPGWKGAFQENGAGWVFARGAIESAHKEASRLGVRFCTGEANGRVVRLLYKSASTDVIGAETADGQQHLADQTILCAGANSDQLFDFERQLRPTAWTLAHIQMTPEERDLWKNLPVLFN
;
A
#
# COMPACT_ATOMS: atom_id res chain seq x y z
N MET A 1 4.48 -9.98 -12.01
CA MET A 1 5.40 -8.91 -12.45
C MET A 1 5.51 -8.99 -13.96
N ALA A 2 5.49 -7.87 -14.67
CA ALA A 2 5.77 -7.79 -16.09
C ALA A 2 6.71 -6.62 -16.39
N ALA A 3 7.26 -6.59 -17.59
CA ALA A 3 8.02 -5.47 -18.12
C ALA A 3 7.72 -5.35 -19.62
N SER A 4 7.57 -4.13 -20.13
CA SER A 4 7.25 -3.85 -21.55
C SER A 4 8.46 -3.40 -22.37
N LYS A 5 9.59 -3.10 -21.73
CA LYS A 5 10.85 -2.68 -22.38
C LYS A 5 11.88 -3.80 -22.29
N ASP A 6 12.55 -4.08 -23.40
CA ASP A 6 13.58 -5.14 -23.49
C ASP A 6 14.67 -4.98 -22.42
N LEU A 7 15.11 -3.74 -22.17
CA LEU A 7 16.12 -3.45 -21.15
C LEU A 7 15.68 -3.90 -19.74
N ALA A 8 14.38 -3.97 -19.46
CA ALA A 8 13.84 -4.36 -18.16
C ALA A 8 13.50 -5.86 -18.07
N HIS A 9 13.58 -6.63 -19.16
CA HIS A 9 13.25 -8.05 -19.17
C HIS A 9 14.14 -8.87 -18.23
N HIS A 10 15.41 -8.50 -18.08
CA HIS A 10 16.34 -9.18 -17.17
C HIS A 10 15.91 -9.10 -15.70
N HIS A 11 15.14 -8.07 -15.30
CA HIS A 11 14.56 -7.99 -13.96
C HIS A 11 13.44 -9.03 -13.76
N VAL A 12 12.65 -9.30 -14.80
CA VAL A 12 11.61 -10.34 -14.77
C VAL A 12 12.26 -11.72 -14.61
N ASP A 13 13.32 -11.99 -15.37
CA ASP A 13 14.07 -13.26 -15.28
C ASP A 13 14.70 -13.43 -13.89
N SER A 14 15.36 -12.39 -13.39
CA SER A 14 15.97 -12.40 -12.05
C SER A 14 14.93 -12.63 -10.95
N PHE A 15 13.77 -11.98 -11.05
CA PHE A 15 12.65 -12.17 -10.13
C PHE A 15 12.16 -13.63 -10.15
N MET A 16 11.92 -14.20 -11.33
CA MET A 16 11.49 -15.59 -11.46
C MET A 16 12.49 -16.58 -10.84
N LEU A 17 13.79 -16.37 -11.07
CA LEU A 17 14.85 -17.22 -10.50
C LEU A 17 14.94 -17.13 -8.98
N SER A 18 14.62 -15.97 -8.40
CA SER A 18 14.63 -15.77 -6.94
C SER A 18 13.40 -16.39 -6.23
N CYS A 19 12.35 -16.70 -6.98
CA CYS A 19 11.09 -17.18 -6.42
C CYS A 19 11.20 -18.66 -6.01
N LYS A 20 10.82 -18.97 -4.78
CA LYS A 20 10.79 -20.36 -4.27
C LYS A 20 9.66 -21.20 -4.88
N TYR A 21 8.63 -20.55 -5.42
CA TYR A 21 7.47 -21.20 -6.01
C TYR A 21 7.53 -21.06 -7.53
N LYS A 22 6.97 -22.05 -8.23
CA LYS A 22 6.90 -22.05 -9.69
C LYS A 22 5.97 -20.93 -10.15
N LEU A 23 6.50 -19.99 -10.92
CA LEU A 23 5.74 -18.97 -11.63
C LEU A 23 5.45 -19.43 -13.05
N ARG A 24 4.29 -19.06 -13.60
CA ARG A 24 3.97 -19.29 -15.01
C ARG A 24 4.54 -18.13 -15.85
N PRO A 25 5.52 -18.38 -16.74
CA PRO A 25 6.04 -17.33 -17.60
C PRO A 25 4.97 -16.89 -18.60
N LEU A 26 4.94 -15.59 -18.91
CA LEU A 26 4.10 -14.97 -19.93
C LEU A 26 5.03 -14.29 -20.94
N SER A 27 4.98 -14.73 -22.19
CA SER A 27 5.89 -14.30 -23.26
C SER A 27 5.18 -13.78 -24.50
N SER A 28 3.86 -13.94 -24.55
CA SER A 28 3.02 -13.50 -25.66
C SER A 28 1.76 -12.79 -25.18
N ALA A 29 1.16 -11.99 -26.05
CA ALA A 29 -0.13 -11.35 -25.77
C ALA A 29 -1.23 -12.38 -25.45
N ALA A 30 -1.18 -13.57 -26.06
CA ALA A 30 -2.09 -14.66 -25.76
C ALA A 30 -1.92 -15.17 -24.31
N ASP A 31 -0.68 -15.28 -23.82
CA ASP A 31 -0.41 -15.69 -22.45
C ASP A 31 -1.00 -14.71 -21.44
N PHE A 32 -0.85 -13.40 -21.68
CA PHE A 32 -1.41 -12.34 -20.83
C PHE A 32 -2.93 -12.36 -20.84
N ARG A 33 -3.56 -12.39 -22.03
CA ARG A 33 -5.02 -12.45 -22.14
C ARG A 33 -5.60 -13.68 -21.45
N GLY A 34 -4.91 -14.83 -21.58
CA GLY A 34 -5.30 -16.08 -20.91
C GLY A 34 -5.16 -16.08 -19.39
N THR A 35 -4.74 -14.98 -18.75
CA THR A 35 -4.78 -14.85 -17.28
C THR A 35 -6.13 -14.38 -16.72
N MET A 36 -7.03 -13.92 -17.59
CA MET A 36 -8.34 -13.37 -17.23
C MET A 36 -9.44 -13.91 -18.16
N PRO A 37 -10.74 -13.80 -17.78
CA PRO A 37 -11.84 -14.12 -18.69
C PRO A 37 -11.74 -13.36 -20.02
N GLU A 38 -12.23 -13.99 -21.09
CA GLU A 38 -12.28 -13.38 -22.42
C GLU A 38 -13.08 -12.06 -22.36
N GLY A 39 -12.55 -11.00 -22.97
CA GLY A 39 -13.14 -9.66 -22.97
C GLY A 39 -12.59 -8.71 -21.90
N VAL A 40 -11.87 -9.20 -20.88
CA VAL A 40 -11.22 -8.32 -19.88
C VAL A 40 -9.94 -7.70 -20.46
N LEU A 41 -8.98 -8.55 -20.84
CA LEU A 41 -7.75 -8.11 -21.48
C LEU A 41 -7.89 -8.26 -23.00
N THR A 42 -7.95 -7.14 -23.69
CA THR A 42 -8.11 -7.09 -25.17
C THR A 42 -6.88 -6.54 -25.89
N GLY A 43 -5.88 -6.07 -25.14
CA GLY A 43 -4.67 -5.44 -25.69
C GLY A 43 -3.75 -6.41 -26.45
N SER A 44 -2.81 -5.82 -27.21
CA SER A 44 -1.77 -6.53 -27.97
C SER A 44 -0.47 -6.75 -27.20
N PHE A 45 -0.31 -6.16 -26.01
CA PHE A 45 0.83 -6.35 -25.08
C PHE A 45 2.22 -6.28 -25.77
N PRO A 46 2.53 -5.23 -26.54
CA PRO A 46 3.77 -5.16 -27.34
C PRO A 46 5.01 -5.12 -26.45
N GLY A 47 5.94 -6.06 -26.65
CA GLY A 47 7.18 -6.15 -25.88
C GLY A 47 7.01 -6.61 -24.43
N TRP A 48 5.80 -7.03 -24.02
CA TRP A 48 5.57 -7.49 -22.66
C TRP A 48 6.16 -8.87 -22.44
N LYS A 49 6.91 -8.99 -21.35
CA LYS A 49 7.36 -10.24 -20.75
C LYS A 49 6.98 -10.23 -19.28
N GLY A 50 6.51 -11.34 -18.74
CA GLY A 50 6.04 -11.39 -17.36
C GLY A 50 6.08 -12.76 -16.72
N ALA A 51 5.73 -12.76 -15.44
CA ALA A 51 5.60 -13.92 -14.59
C ALA A 51 4.30 -13.83 -13.81
N PHE A 52 3.51 -14.90 -13.88
CA PHE A 52 2.22 -15.00 -13.21
C PHE A 52 2.33 -15.92 -11.99
N GLN A 53 1.93 -15.37 -10.84
CA GLN A 53 1.79 -16.10 -9.59
C GLN A 53 0.30 -16.36 -9.36
N GLU A 54 -0.11 -17.61 -9.55
CA GLU A 54 -1.53 -18.00 -9.50
C GLU A 54 -2.07 -18.08 -8.06
N ASN A 55 -1.20 -18.34 -7.08
CA ASN A 55 -1.59 -18.58 -5.70
C ASN A 55 -0.69 -17.82 -4.71
N GLY A 56 -1.24 -17.52 -3.53
CA GLY A 56 -0.52 -16.82 -2.46
C GLY A 56 -0.20 -15.35 -2.77
N ALA A 57 -0.87 -14.77 -3.77
CA ALA A 57 -0.80 -13.37 -4.15
C ALA A 57 -2.19 -12.87 -4.59
N GLY A 58 -2.43 -11.57 -4.50
CA GLY A 58 -3.72 -10.98 -4.86
C GLY A 58 -3.83 -9.51 -4.44
N TRP A 59 -5.06 -9.06 -4.21
CA TRP A 59 -5.38 -7.73 -3.71
C TRP A 59 -6.18 -7.82 -2.41
N VAL A 60 -6.22 -6.72 -1.66
CA VAL A 60 -6.98 -6.61 -0.40
C VAL A 60 -7.85 -5.37 -0.43
N PHE A 61 -9.02 -5.42 0.21
CA PHE A 61 -9.85 -4.23 0.41
C PHE A 61 -9.29 -3.38 1.57
N ALA A 62 -8.24 -2.63 1.29
CA ALA A 62 -7.44 -1.92 2.31
C ALA A 62 -8.27 -1.00 3.21
N ARG A 63 -9.19 -0.19 2.64
CA ARG A 63 -10.07 0.70 3.41
C ARG A 63 -10.92 -0.09 4.41
N GLY A 64 -11.62 -1.12 3.95
CA GLY A 64 -12.46 -1.96 4.81
C GLY A 64 -11.67 -2.71 5.88
N ALA A 65 -10.44 -3.14 5.58
CA ALA A 65 -9.57 -3.78 6.55
C ALA A 65 -9.16 -2.82 7.68
N ILE A 66 -8.80 -1.58 7.35
CA ILE A 66 -8.46 -0.54 8.35
C ILE A 66 -9.69 -0.16 9.17
N GLU A 67 -10.85 0.03 8.54
CA GLU A 67 -12.12 0.29 9.24
C GLU A 67 -12.47 -0.85 10.21
N SER A 68 -12.27 -2.11 9.80
CA SER A 68 -12.46 -3.29 10.64
C SER A 68 -11.52 -3.29 11.85
N ALA A 69 -10.22 -3.07 11.63
CA ALA A 69 -9.22 -3.01 12.69
C ALA A 69 -9.52 -1.88 13.70
N HIS A 70 -9.92 -0.70 13.22
CA HIS A 70 -10.31 0.42 14.07
C HIS A 70 -11.53 0.09 14.94
N LYS A 71 -12.57 -0.52 14.35
CA LYS A 71 -13.77 -0.95 15.10
C LYS A 71 -13.42 -1.96 16.17
N GLU A 72 -12.59 -2.96 15.85
CA GLU A 72 -12.20 -4.00 16.79
C GLU A 72 -11.33 -3.44 17.92
N ALA A 73 -10.34 -2.60 17.61
CA ALA A 73 -9.54 -1.92 18.62
C ALA A 73 -10.40 -1.06 19.56
N SER A 74 -11.38 -0.33 19.02
CA SER A 74 -12.33 0.47 19.80
C SER A 74 -13.18 -0.42 20.72
N ARG A 75 -13.67 -1.56 20.21
CA ARG A 75 -14.42 -2.56 20.99
C ARG A 75 -13.58 -3.12 22.16
N LEU A 76 -12.28 -3.28 21.94
CA LEU A 76 -11.32 -3.73 22.95
C LEU A 76 -10.87 -2.62 23.92
N GLY A 77 -11.37 -1.39 23.77
CA GLY A 77 -11.14 -0.28 24.69
C GLY A 77 -10.08 0.75 24.26
N VAL A 78 -9.55 0.66 23.04
CA VAL A 78 -8.66 1.69 22.49
C VAL A 78 -9.45 2.99 22.29
N ARG A 79 -8.88 4.11 22.76
CA ARG A 79 -9.45 5.45 22.57
C ARG A 79 -8.80 6.10 21.34
N PHE A 80 -9.62 6.53 20.39
CA PHE A 80 -9.18 7.24 19.20
C PHE A 80 -9.51 8.73 19.32
N CYS A 81 -8.49 9.57 19.31
CA CYS A 81 -8.63 11.03 19.19
C CYS A 81 -8.33 11.42 17.73
N THR A 82 -9.38 11.65 16.94
CA THR A 82 -9.26 11.94 15.50
C THR A 82 -9.90 13.28 15.17
N GLY A 83 -9.30 14.01 14.23
CA GLY A 83 -9.77 15.32 13.77
C GLY A 83 -8.63 16.33 13.68
N GLU A 84 -8.85 17.41 12.94
CA GLU A 84 -7.83 18.43 12.64
C GLU A 84 -7.37 19.26 13.85
N ALA A 85 -8.19 19.31 14.90
CA ALA A 85 -7.90 20.05 16.12
C ALA A 85 -7.37 19.13 17.23
N ASN A 86 -8.18 18.15 17.62
CA ASN A 86 -7.95 17.27 18.78
C ASN A 86 -7.16 15.99 18.46
N GLY A 87 -6.89 15.69 17.19
CA GLY A 87 -6.12 14.51 16.76
C GLY A 87 -4.86 14.84 15.97
N ARG A 88 -4.74 16.07 15.44
CA ARG A 88 -3.57 16.50 14.66
C ARG A 88 -2.42 16.84 15.61
N VAL A 89 -1.47 15.93 15.74
CA VAL A 89 -0.22 16.16 16.48
C VAL A 89 0.61 17.23 15.77
N VAL A 90 1.12 18.20 16.54
CA VAL A 90 1.97 19.29 16.04
C VAL A 90 3.42 19.17 16.53
N ARG A 91 3.68 18.48 17.65
CA ARG A 91 5.03 18.20 18.14
C ARG A 91 5.04 17.06 19.16
N LEU A 92 6.21 16.42 19.29
CA LEU A 92 6.52 15.51 20.40
C LEU A 92 6.87 16.33 21.66
N LEU A 93 6.53 15.78 22.83
CA LEU A 93 6.85 16.36 24.12
C LEU A 93 8.10 15.69 24.69
N TYR A 94 9.07 16.48 25.11
CA TYR A 94 10.32 16.00 25.69
C TYR A 94 10.40 16.35 27.17
N LYS A 95 10.94 15.44 27.97
CA LYS A 95 11.27 15.72 29.36
C LYS A 95 12.37 16.79 29.44
N SER A 96 12.23 17.75 30.35
CA SER A 96 13.20 18.86 30.49
C SER A 96 14.64 18.34 30.63
N ALA A 97 15.56 18.93 29.86
CA ALA A 97 16.99 18.56 29.81
C ALA A 97 17.25 17.08 29.47
N SER A 98 16.33 16.42 28.78
CA SER A 98 16.45 15.02 28.36
C SER A 98 16.04 14.88 26.90
N THR A 99 16.49 13.79 26.27
CA THR A 99 16.07 13.35 24.94
C THR A 99 14.84 12.43 24.98
N ASP A 100 14.29 12.18 26.17
CA ASP A 100 13.19 11.25 26.37
C ASP A 100 11.84 11.86 25.95
N VAL A 101 11.08 11.12 25.14
CA VAL A 101 9.76 11.53 24.64
C VAL A 101 8.68 11.04 25.60
N ILE A 102 7.92 11.98 26.15
CA ILE A 102 6.91 11.71 27.19
C ILE A 102 5.47 11.88 26.70
N GLY A 103 5.28 12.10 25.39
CA GLY A 103 3.96 12.29 24.80
C GLY A 103 3.96 13.14 23.54
N ALA A 104 2.78 13.71 23.24
CA ALA A 104 2.55 14.56 22.08
C ALA A 104 1.60 15.73 22.41
N GLU A 105 1.75 16.83 21.69
CA GLU A 105 0.82 17.97 21.74
C GLU A 105 0.02 18.03 20.45
N THR A 106 -1.29 18.21 20.57
CA THR A 106 -2.22 18.36 19.44
C THR A 106 -2.47 19.83 19.10
N ALA A 107 -3.05 20.08 17.94
CA ALA A 107 -3.25 21.42 17.39
C ALA A 107 -4.14 22.34 18.24
N ASP A 108 -4.98 21.78 19.10
CA ASP A 108 -5.77 22.50 20.11
C ASP A 108 -4.97 22.87 21.38
N GLY A 109 -3.68 22.52 21.44
CA GLY A 109 -2.79 22.76 22.56
C GLY A 109 -2.91 21.72 23.68
N GLN A 110 -3.74 20.70 23.53
CA GLN A 110 -3.86 19.61 24.49
C GLN A 110 -2.56 18.78 24.50
N GLN A 111 -2.03 18.51 25.69
CA GLN A 111 -0.90 17.63 25.89
C GLN A 111 -1.38 16.23 26.28
N HIS A 112 -0.92 15.24 25.55
CA HIS A 112 -1.19 13.82 25.78
C HIS A 112 0.08 13.16 26.29
N LEU A 113 0.17 12.95 27.60
CA LEU A 113 1.30 12.27 28.22
C LEU A 113 1.11 10.74 28.18
N ALA A 114 2.21 10.01 27.98
CA ALA A 114 2.22 8.56 27.97
C ALA A 114 3.58 8.01 28.41
N ASP A 115 3.60 6.83 29.02
CA ASP A 115 4.84 6.12 29.37
C ASP A 115 5.62 5.68 28.11
N GLN A 116 4.91 5.47 26.99
CA GLN A 116 5.49 5.12 25.70
C GLN A 116 4.76 5.85 24.58
N THR A 117 5.53 6.43 23.66
CA THR A 117 5.01 7.10 22.46
C THR A 117 5.47 6.35 21.21
N ILE A 118 4.52 5.93 20.38
CA ILE A 118 4.81 5.23 19.11
C ILE A 118 4.45 6.17 17.95
N LEU A 119 5.45 6.55 17.15
CA LEU A 119 5.27 7.42 15.98
C LEU A 119 4.91 6.58 14.73
N CYS A 120 3.63 6.56 14.37
CA CYS A 120 3.10 5.83 13.21
C CYS A 120 2.38 6.75 12.20
N ALA A 121 2.92 7.95 11.93
CA ALA A 121 2.27 8.99 11.12
C ALA A 121 2.54 8.89 9.61
N GLY A 122 3.00 7.73 9.12
CA GLY A 122 3.32 7.53 7.70
C GLY A 122 4.34 8.55 7.19
N ALA A 123 4.09 9.10 5.99
CA ALA A 123 4.96 10.11 5.37
C ALA A 123 5.10 11.40 6.19
N ASN A 124 4.13 11.73 7.05
CA ASN A 124 4.18 12.93 7.89
C ASN A 124 5.07 12.75 9.13
N SER A 125 5.56 11.53 9.42
CA SER A 125 6.48 11.31 10.54
C SER A 125 7.75 12.14 10.42
N ASP A 126 8.22 12.37 9.19
CA ASP A 126 9.40 13.19 8.86
C ASP A 126 9.25 14.67 9.26
N GLN A 127 8.03 15.14 9.54
CA GLN A 127 7.76 16.49 10.05
C GLN A 127 7.82 16.58 11.58
N LEU A 128 7.73 15.44 12.28
CA LEU A 128 7.56 15.38 13.73
C LEU A 128 8.84 14.95 14.48
N PHE A 129 9.79 14.33 13.78
CA PHE A 129 11.02 13.81 14.35
C PHE A 129 12.17 13.89 13.31
N ASP A 130 13.39 14.14 13.77
CA ASP A 130 14.57 14.12 12.89
C ASP A 130 15.02 12.68 12.65
N PHE A 131 14.66 12.15 11.49
CA PHE A 131 15.03 10.79 11.07
C PHE A 131 16.42 10.72 10.42
N GLU A 132 17.22 11.78 10.43
CA GLU A 132 18.56 11.81 9.83
C GLU A 132 18.57 11.30 8.37
N ARG A 133 17.56 11.72 7.58
CA ARG A 133 17.37 11.34 6.16
C ARG A 133 17.04 9.87 5.91
N GLN A 134 16.63 9.10 6.91
CA GLN A 134 16.14 7.74 6.71
C GLN A 134 14.78 7.70 5.97
N LEU A 135 14.00 8.77 6.02
CA LEU A 135 12.71 8.88 5.34
C LEU A 135 12.80 9.77 4.10
N ARG A 136 12.10 9.35 3.04
CA ARG A 136 11.87 10.17 1.83
C ARG A 136 10.39 10.14 1.47
N PRO A 137 9.58 11.08 2.00
CA PRO A 137 8.16 11.21 1.65
C PRO A 137 7.99 11.22 0.12
N THR A 138 7.24 10.26 -0.40
CA THR A 138 7.04 10.05 -1.84
C THR A 138 5.57 9.82 -2.11
N ALA A 139 5.04 10.44 -3.16
CA ALA A 139 3.66 10.29 -3.60
C ALA A 139 3.58 9.47 -4.90
N TRP A 140 2.50 8.70 -5.04
CA TRP A 140 2.11 8.01 -6.27
C TRP A 140 0.70 8.45 -6.67
N THR A 141 0.35 8.21 -7.93
CA THR A 141 -0.94 8.62 -8.50
C THR A 141 -1.84 7.41 -8.75
N LEU A 142 -3.16 7.62 -8.64
CA LEU A 142 -4.19 6.65 -8.95
C LEU A 142 -5.41 7.35 -9.58
N ALA A 143 -6.23 6.59 -10.30
CA ALA A 143 -7.51 7.04 -10.85
C ALA A 143 -8.53 5.90 -10.85
N HIS A 144 -9.81 6.22 -10.91
CA HIS A 144 -10.90 5.25 -11.02
C HIS A 144 -11.69 5.46 -12.31
N ILE A 145 -12.10 4.35 -12.92
CA ILE A 145 -13.04 4.32 -14.05
C ILE A 145 -14.29 3.61 -13.56
N GLN A 146 -15.44 4.25 -13.75
CA GLN A 146 -16.72 3.67 -13.35
C GLN A 146 -17.22 2.71 -14.43
N MET A 147 -17.38 1.44 -14.07
CA MET A 147 -17.99 0.42 -14.93
C MET A 147 -19.51 0.37 -14.73
N THR A 148 -20.24 0.02 -15.78
CA THR A 148 -21.67 -0.31 -15.67
C THR A 148 -21.90 -1.56 -14.81
N PRO A 149 -23.11 -1.75 -14.24
CA PRO A 149 -23.43 -2.97 -13.50
C PRO A 149 -23.17 -4.25 -14.28
N GLU A 150 -23.52 -4.28 -15.56
CA GLU A 150 -23.41 -5.44 -16.43
C GLU A 150 -21.94 -5.78 -16.74
N GLU A 151 -21.11 -4.77 -17.02
CA GLU A 151 -19.68 -4.99 -17.24
C GLU A 151 -18.98 -5.55 -16.00
N ARG A 152 -19.36 -5.11 -14.78
CA ARG A 152 -18.71 -5.56 -13.55
C ARG A 152 -18.76 -7.07 -13.34
N ASP A 153 -19.74 -7.76 -13.90
CA ASP A 153 -19.84 -9.20 -13.78
C ASP A 153 -18.67 -9.93 -14.43
N LEU A 154 -18.13 -9.38 -15.52
CA LEU A 154 -16.95 -9.92 -16.21
C LEU A 154 -15.64 -9.65 -15.44
N TRP A 155 -15.59 -8.60 -14.62
CA TRP A 155 -14.38 -8.12 -13.94
C TRP A 155 -14.17 -8.68 -12.52
N LYS A 156 -14.79 -9.83 -12.21
CA LYS A 156 -14.71 -10.47 -10.89
C LYS A 156 -13.47 -11.36 -10.77
N ASN A 157 -12.92 -11.44 -9.55
CA ASN A 157 -11.85 -12.37 -9.16
C ASN A 157 -10.58 -12.32 -10.05
N LEU A 158 -10.25 -11.13 -10.55
CA LEU A 158 -9.09 -10.95 -11.43
C LEU A 158 -7.76 -10.95 -10.66
N PRO A 159 -6.68 -11.49 -11.22
CA PRO A 159 -5.34 -11.27 -10.72
C PRO A 159 -4.89 -9.81 -10.91
N VAL A 160 -3.89 -9.38 -10.16
CA VAL A 160 -3.28 -8.06 -10.35
C VAL A 160 -2.35 -8.09 -11.57
N LEU A 161 -2.59 -7.19 -12.53
CA LEU A 161 -1.70 -6.94 -13.65
C LEU A 161 -0.78 -5.74 -13.32
N PHE A 162 0.53 -5.97 -13.28
CA PHE A 162 1.53 -4.95 -12.96
C PHE A 162 2.70 -5.02 -13.94
N ASN A 163 3.02 -3.87 -14.57
CA ASN A 163 4.09 -3.68 -15.57
C ASN A 163 5.14 -2.70 -15.07
#